data_AF-A0A178DS56-F1
#
_entry.id   AF-A0A178DS56-F1
#
_cell.length_a   1.000
_cell.length_b   1.000
_cell.length_c   1.000
_cell.angle_alpha   90.00
_cell.angle_beta   90.00
_cell.angle_gamma   90.00
#
_symmetry.space_group_name_H-M   'P 1'
#
loop_
_entity.id
_entity.type
_entity.pdbx_description
1 polymer ?
#
loop_
_entity_poly.entity_id
_entity_poly.type
_entity_poly.pdbx_seq_one_letter_code
_entity_poly.pdbx_strand_id
1 'polypeptide(L)'
;MSSPAQLPLSPLLTLPTELRHQILALCLPPSISLDKPWASSFLDILHVCMLLRRDLAYMLKYWDPLLYVTALGGFVSKFGADASTSVLTPITMLSEPISPTNQRIRLNIFHSMPADAILNSYYGEISTYRAKCWLRCVQLLPETVKHISLDITPAPTQKNAGHTILLDPFLRDKRALRFFTLQVDDLSALVIATITRFPAGVTIELTGRLSTKSEPVVRSICDDAFHHTGLTVSFVGTWIPATGENWWTLLENAAATLTPSPKQARAAARNGTAHRLSALRSVAWCKESRWAWAKVAFDGDGDGALADLRALVEFWVDGRRTRLEMEPVEPLRRALQHKIVGDLRMESEGEGEGKARRVVVRKRGKGGWFEEEGRWRDVVEDS
;
A
#
# COMPACT_ATOMS: atom_id res chain seq x y z
N MET A 1 -38.36 -8.80 52.09
CA MET A 1 -37.06 -9.15 51.48
C MET A 1 -37.32 -9.43 50.00
N SER A 2 -37.13 -8.41 49.18
CA SER A 2 -37.30 -8.49 47.72
C SER A 2 -36.12 -9.26 47.14
N SER A 3 -36.42 -10.35 46.43
CA SER A 3 -35.44 -11.11 45.67
C SER A 3 -34.73 -10.18 44.68
N PRO A 4 -33.39 -10.14 44.61
CA PRO A 4 -32.70 -9.32 43.63
C PRO A 4 -33.11 -9.81 42.23
N ALA A 5 -33.66 -8.89 41.44
CA ALA A 5 -34.03 -9.17 40.05
C ALA A 5 -32.79 -9.70 39.32
N GLN A 6 -32.84 -10.97 38.92
CA GLN A 6 -31.80 -11.57 38.10
C GLN A 6 -31.80 -10.81 36.77
N LEU A 7 -30.73 -10.04 36.54
CA LEU A 7 -30.45 -9.47 35.22
C LEU A 7 -30.48 -10.63 34.21
N PRO A 8 -31.16 -10.48 33.06
CA PRO A 8 -31.22 -11.53 32.08
C PRO A 8 -29.79 -11.92 31.68
N LEU A 9 -29.45 -13.19 31.86
CA LEU A 9 -28.19 -13.75 31.40
C LEU A 9 -28.03 -13.41 29.93
N SER A 10 -26.87 -12.86 29.56
CA SER A 10 -26.56 -12.55 28.16
C SER A 10 -26.86 -13.78 27.30
N PRO A 11 -27.57 -13.64 26.15
CA PRO A 11 -27.95 -14.78 25.30
C PRO A 11 -26.77 -15.67 24.90
N LEU A 12 -25.56 -15.09 24.85
CA LEU A 12 -24.32 -15.82 24.57
C LEU A 12 -23.99 -16.85 25.66
N LEU A 13 -24.24 -16.54 26.94
CA LEU A 13 -23.93 -17.41 28.08
C LEU A 13 -24.89 -18.61 28.17
N THR A 14 -26.06 -18.51 27.55
CA THR A 14 -27.07 -19.59 27.52
C THR A 14 -26.87 -20.57 26.36
N LEU A 15 -25.98 -20.28 25.41
CA LEU A 15 -25.69 -21.18 24.30
C LEU A 15 -24.92 -22.42 24.75
N PRO A 16 -25.04 -23.57 24.06
CA PRO A 16 -24.13 -24.71 24.19
C PRO A 16 -22.67 -24.30 24.02
N THR A 17 -21.77 -25.00 24.71
CA THR A 17 -20.33 -24.72 24.72
C THR A 17 -19.73 -24.69 23.31
N GLU A 18 -20.16 -25.61 22.45
CA GLU A 18 -19.70 -25.75 21.08
C GLU A 18 -20.03 -24.50 20.24
N LEU A 19 -21.24 -23.95 20.40
CA LEU A 19 -21.64 -22.72 19.71
C LEU A 19 -20.90 -21.50 20.26
N ARG A 20 -20.67 -21.44 21.59
CA ARG A 20 -19.86 -20.37 22.19
C ARG A 20 -18.43 -20.42 21.67
N HIS A 21 -17.83 -21.61 21.58
CA HIS A 21 -16.48 -21.83 21.03
C HIS A 21 -16.40 -21.38 19.58
N GLN A 22 -17.37 -21.73 18.73
CA GLN A 22 -17.41 -21.28 17.34
C GLN A 22 -17.50 -19.75 17.24
N ILE A 23 -18.38 -19.11 18.02
CA ILE A 23 -18.52 -17.66 18.04
C ILE A 23 -17.20 -17.00 18.47
N LEU A 24 -16.58 -17.49 19.55
CA LEU A 24 -15.30 -16.97 20.05
C LEU A 24 -14.16 -17.19 19.05
N ALA A 25 -14.13 -18.33 18.35
CA ALA A 25 -13.15 -18.62 17.31
C ALA A 25 -13.22 -17.59 16.17
N LEU A 26 -14.43 -17.17 15.78
CA LEU A 26 -14.64 -16.13 14.76
C LEU A 26 -14.17 -14.74 15.23
N CYS A 27 -14.06 -14.51 16.54
CA CYS A 27 -13.52 -13.28 17.10
C CYS A 27 -11.99 -13.27 17.18
N LEU A 28 -11.33 -14.43 17.07
CA LEU A 28 -9.88 -14.52 17.07
C LEU A 28 -9.33 -14.03 15.73
N PRO A 29 -8.33 -13.12 15.71
CA PRO A 29 -7.83 -12.62 14.45
C PRO A 29 -7.12 -13.74 13.67
N PRO A 30 -7.26 -13.79 12.34
CA PRO A 30 -6.60 -14.81 11.52
C PRO A 30 -5.07 -14.59 11.44
N SER A 31 -4.61 -13.41 11.83
CA SER A 31 -3.21 -13.00 11.82
C SER A 31 -2.89 -12.05 12.95
N ILE A 32 -1.62 -12.06 13.34
CA ILE A 32 -1.09 -11.21 14.41
C ILE A 32 0.30 -10.70 14.03
N SER A 33 0.69 -9.55 14.57
CA SER A 33 2.06 -9.05 14.46
C SER A 33 2.82 -9.38 15.74
N LEU A 34 4.10 -9.74 15.63
CA LEU A 34 4.96 -9.97 16.79
C LEU A 34 4.99 -8.77 17.75
N ASP A 35 4.86 -7.55 17.24
CA ASP A 35 4.92 -6.32 18.03
C ASP A 35 3.61 -6.06 18.81
N LYS A 36 2.48 -6.56 18.29
CA LYS A 36 1.15 -6.43 18.89
C LYS A 36 0.36 -7.73 18.72
N PRO A 37 0.68 -8.77 19.50
CA PRO A 37 0.11 -10.10 19.30
C PRO A 37 -1.33 -10.25 19.82
N TRP A 38 -1.78 -9.34 20.68
CA TRP A 38 -3.09 -9.39 21.32
C TRP A 38 -3.89 -8.13 20.96
N ALA A 39 -5.02 -8.30 20.28
CA ALA A 39 -5.92 -7.18 19.98
C ALA A 39 -6.63 -6.70 21.26
N SER A 40 -6.89 -5.41 21.38
CA SER A 40 -7.59 -4.85 22.56
C SER A 40 -8.96 -5.48 22.76
N SER A 41 -9.69 -5.69 21.66
CA SER A 41 -11.00 -6.37 21.65
C SER A 41 -10.96 -7.79 22.22
N PHE A 42 -9.84 -8.49 22.05
CA PHE A 42 -9.63 -9.81 22.62
C PHE A 42 -9.43 -9.73 24.14
N LEU A 43 -8.68 -8.73 24.61
CA LEU A 43 -8.50 -8.49 26.05
C LEU A 43 -9.82 -8.09 26.72
N ASP A 44 -10.67 -7.33 26.04
CA ASP A 44 -11.98 -6.93 26.57
C ASP A 44 -12.87 -8.13 26.89
N ILE A 45 -12.88 -9.16 26.04
CA ILE A 45 -13.63 -10.42 26.26
C ILE A 45 -13.15 -11.14 27.53
N LEU A 46 -11.86 -11.05 27.87
CA LEU A 46 -11.29 -11.64 29.09
C LEU A 46 -11.83 -11.02 30.38
N HIS A 47 -12.33 -9.79 30.31
CA HIS A 47 -12.84 -9.04 31.45
C HIS A 47 -14.35 -9.20 31.69
N VAL A 48 -15.11 -9.83 30.76
CA VAL A 48 -16.58 -9.88 30.82
C VAL A 48 -17.11 -10.96 31.77
N CYS A 49 -16.70 -12.21 31.60
CA CYS A 49 -17.29 -13.36 32.32
C CYS A 49 -16.31 -14.54 32.43
N MET A 50 -16.30 -15.20 33.59
CA MET A 50 -15.45 -16.39 33.85
C MET A 50 -15.72 -17.55 32.88
N LEU A 51 -16.96 -17.76 32.46
CA LEU A 51 -17.31 -18.82 31.50
C LEU A 51 -16.65 -18.55 30.14
N LEU A 52 -16.83 -17.35 29.60
CA LEU A 52 -16.21 -16.94 28.33
C LEU A 52 -14.69 -16.93 28.42
N ARG A 53 -14.13 -16.58 29.58
CA ARG A 53 -12.69 -16.64 29.81
C ARG A 53 -12.16 -18.07 29.73
N ARG A 54 -12.88 -19.06 30.26
CA ARG A 54 -12.52 -20.49 30.16
C ARG A 54 -12.68 -21.02 28.74
N ASP A 55 -13.76 -20.65 28.07
CA ASP A 55 -14.01 -21.03 26.68
C ASP A 55 -12.93 -20.44 25.75
N LEU A 56 -12.55 -19.19 25.96
CA LEU A 56 -11.48 -18.54 25.21
C LEU A 56 -10.10 -19.16 25.51
N ALA A 57 -9.80 -19.48 26.78
CA ALA A 57 -8.59 -20.23 27.15
C ALA A 57 -8.47 -21.54 26.38
N TYR A 58 -9.58 -22.28 26.24
CA TYR A 58 -9.62 -23.50 25.45
C TYR A 58 -9.35 -23.21 23.97
N MET A 59 -10.05 -22.23 23.38
CA MET A 59 -9.87 -21.87 21.96
C MET A 59 -8.44 -21.46 21.62
N LEU A 60 -7.76 -20.73 22.49
CA LEU A 60 -6.39 -20.29 22.29
C LEU A 60 -5.38 -21.43 22.19
N LYS A 61 -5.65 -22.59 22.81
CA LYS A 61 -4.79 -23.78 22.70
C LYS A 61 -4.79 -24.36 21.28
N TYR A 62 -5.85 -24.11 20.51
CA TYR A 62 -6.01 -24.58 19.13
C TYR A 62 -5.91 -23.45 18.09
N TRP A 63 -5.71 -22.22 18.54
CA TRP A 63 -5.61 -21.07 17.65
C TRP A 63 -4.21 -21.03 17.02
N ASP A 64 -4.20 -21.01 15.70
CA ASP A 64 -2.98 -20.97 14.88
C ASP A 64 -3.01 -19.78 13.91
N PRO A 65 -2.81 -18.55 14.41
CA PRO A 65 -2.80 -17.37 13.58
C PRO A 65 -1.54 -17.33 12.70
N LEU A 66 -1.63 -16.63 11.56
CA LEU A 66 -0.45 -16.26 10.80
C LEU A 66 0.34 -15.18 11.56
N LEU A 67 1.54 -15.50 12.02
CA LEU A 67 2.41 -14.56 12.72
C LEU A 67 3.27 -13.76 11.73
N TYR A 68 3.10 -12.45 11.73
CA TYR A 68 3.89 -11.51 10.94
C TYR A 68 5.10 -11.01 11.74
N VAL A 69 6.30 -11.26 11.19
CA VAL A 69 7.55 -10.69 11.68
C VAL A 69 7.96 -9.55 10.74
N THR A 70 7.91 -8.34 11.28
CA THR A 70 7.98 -7.07 10.52
C THR A 70 9.27 -6.30 10.74
N ALA A 71 9.98 -6.57 11.83
CA ALA A 71 11.21 -5.90 12.22
C ALA A 71 12.22 -6.90 12.78
N LEU A 72 13.44 -6.89 12.22
CA LEU A 72 14.55 -7.73 12.64
C LEU A 72 14.91 -7.51 14.12
N GLY A 73 15.01 -6.24 14.52
CA GLY A 73 15.42 -5.86 15.87
C GLY A 73 14.46 -6.38 16.95
N GLY A 74 13.15 -6.18 16.75
CA GLY A 74 12.13 -6.67 17.69
C GLY A 74 12.07 -8.19 17.79
N PHE A 75 12.38 -8.90 16.69
CA PHE A 75 12.50 -10.35 16.70
C PHE A 75 13.75 -10.81 17.46
N VAL A 76 14.93 -10.32 17.08
CA VAL A 76 16.20 -10.73 17.72
C VAL A 76 16.23 -10.39 19.22
N SER A 77 15.66 -9.26 19.64
CA SER A 77 15.57 -8.91 21.06
C SER A 77 14.66 -9.84 21.86
N LYS A 78 13.57 -10.34 21.24
CA LYS A 78 12.62 -11.26 21.90
C LYS A 78 13.11 -12.70 21.91
N PHE A 79 13.83 -13.13 20.88
CA PHE A 79 14.29 -14.52 20.72
C PHE A 79 15.74 -14.78 21.11
N GLY A 80 16.56 -13.74 21.22
CA GLY A 80 17.99 -13.87 21.53
C GLY A 80 18.28 -14.15 23.01
N ALA A 81 17.30 -13.96 23.91
CA ALA A 81 17.48 -14.13 25.35
C ALA A 81 17.08 -15.52 25.86
N ASP A 82 16.03 -16.14 25.30
CA ASP A 82 15.53 -17.46 25.69
C ASP A 82 15.09 -18.25 24.46
N ALA A 83 15.96 -19.15 23.99
CA ALA A 83 15.77 -19.89 22.73
C ALA A 83 14.72 -21.03 22.81
N SER A 84 14.03 -21.22 23.94
CA SER A 84 13.41 -22.52 24.25
C SER A 84 11.88 -22.60 24.12
N THR A 85 11.08 -21.53 24.21
CA THR A 85 9.62 -21.76 24.28
C THR A 85 8.76 -20.61 23.74
N SER A 86 8.15 -20.85 22.57
CA SER A 86 7.07 -20.07 21.94
C SER A 86 7.44 -18.71 21.34
N VAL A 87 6.92 -18.45 20.13
CA VAL A 87 7.12 -17.20 19.37
C VAL A 87 6.39 -16.00 19.99
N LEU A 88 5.50 -16.26 20.95
CA LEU A 88 4.76 -15.24 21.64
C LEU A 88 4.88 -15.44 23.13
N THR A 89 5.03 -14.33 23.84
CA THR A 89 4.93 -14.31 25.29
C THR A 89 3.60 -14.96 25.69
N PRO A 90 3.62 -16.06 26.46
CA PRO A 90 2.40 -16.68 26.97
C PRO A 90 1.58 -15.65 27.74
N ILE A 91 0.27 -15.69 27.58
CA ILE A 91 -0.63 -14.94 28.47
C ILE A 91 -1.07 -15.84 29.61
N THR A 92 -1.06 -15.33 30.83
CA THR A 92 -1.58 -16.07 31.98
C THR A 92 -3.10 -15.91 32.02
N MET A 93 -3.83 -17.00 31.79
CA MET A 93 -5.28 -17.06 31.93
C MET A 93 -5.64 -18.17 32.90
N LEU A 94 -6.48 -17.85 33.88
CA LEU A 94 -6.92 -18.82 34.90
C LEU A 94 -5.74 -19.51 35.62
N SER A 95 -4.66 -18.76 35.85
CA SER A 95 -3.40 -19.23 36.45
C SER A 95 -2.60 -20.23 35.59
N GLU A 96 -2.99 -20.48 34.34
CA GLU A 96 -2.22 -21.26 33.37
C GLU A 96 -1.57 -20.33 32.33
N PRO A 97 -0.30 -20.55 31.96
CA PRO A 97 0.27 -19.92 30.78
C PRO A 97 -0.36 -20.52 29.52
N ILE A 98 -0.92 -19.67 28.67
CA ILE A 98 -1.52 -20.05 27.39
C ILE A 98 -0.77 -19.35 26.27
N SER A 99 -0.30 -20.15 25.32
CA SER A 99 0.30 -19.67 24.08
C SER A 99 -0.39 -20.31 22.88
N PRO A 100 -0.61 -19.56 21.80
CA PRO A 100 -1.06 -20.13 20.54
C PRO A 100 0.05 -20.99 19.92
N THR A 101 -0.34 -21.89 19.02
CA THR A 101 0.57 -22.90 18.46
C THR A 101 1.59 -22.30 17.48
N ASN A 102 1.27 -21.17 16.83
CA ASN A 102 2.14 -20.39 15.93
C ASN A 102 2.90 -21.25 14.90
N GLN A 103 2.20 -22.18 14.25
CA GLN A 103 2.77 -23.06 13.23
C GLN A 103 2.95 -22.36 11.89
N ARG A 104 2.41 -21.14 11.74
CA ARG A 104 2.42 -20.36 10.50
C ARG A 104 3.12 -19.02 10.71
N ILE A 105 4.25 -18.82 10.05
CA ILE A 105 5.06 -17.61 10.18
C ILE A 105 5.23 -16.94 8.81
N ARG A 106 5.15 -15.61 8.80
CA ARG A 106 5.52 -14.77 7.67
C ARG A 106 6.62 -13.79 8.04
N LEU A 107 7.73 -13.85 7.31
CA LEU A 107 8.82 -12.88 7.45
C LEU A 107 8.65 -11.80 6.38
N ASN A 108 8.37 -10.56 6.78
CA ASN A 108 8.24 -9.45 5.84
C ASN A 108 9.59 -8.75 5.64
N ILE A 109 10.34 -9.23 4.65
CA ILE A 109 11.79 -8.99 4.51
C ILE A 109 12.12 -7.49 4.37
N PHE A 110 11.34 -6.76 3.57
CA PHE A 110 11.60 -5.35 3.28
C PHE A 110 10.66 -4.37 4.02
N HIS A 111 9.86 -4.87 4.97
CA HIS A 111 8.82 -4.09 5.63
C HIS A 111 9.34 -2.81 6.29
N SER A 112 10.46 -2.90 7.01
CA SER A 112 11.04 -1.78 7.75
C SER A 112 11.94 -0.88 6.88
N MET A 113 12.08 -1.14 5.58
CA MET A 113 12.98 -0.35 4.72
C MET A 113 12.35 0.96 4.27
N PRO A 114 13.02 2.11 4.40
CA PRO A 114 12.52 3.37 3.88
C PRO A 114 12.31 3.34 2.36
N ALA A 115 11.26 4.01 1.87
CA ALA A 115 10.97 4.12 0.44
C ALA A 115 12.17 4.66 -0.35
N ASP A 116 12.84 5.69 0.18
CA ASP A 116 13.99 6.32 -0.48
C ASP A 116 15.20 5.39 -0.57
N ALA A 117 15.39 4.51 0.41
CA ALA A 117 16.47 3.52 0.37
C ALA A 117 16.24 2.49 -0.75
N ILE A 118 14.99 2.07 -0.94
CA ILE A 118 14.60 1.19 -2.06
C ILE A 118 14.76 1.91 -3.41
N LEU A 119 14.31 3.17 -3.51
CA LEU A 119 14.34 3.90 -4.78
C LEU A 119 15.74 4.43 -5.17
N ASN A 120 16.61 4.69 -4.20
CA ASN A 120 17.93 5.29 -4.45
C ASN A 120 19.08 4.32 -4.17
N SER A 121 18.82 3.02 -4.20
CA SER A 121 19.78 1.95 -3.88
C SER A 121 21.10 2.07 -4.65
N TYR A 122 21.14 2.72 -5.83
CA TYR A 122 22.35 2.91 -6.61
C TYR A 122 23.34 3.98 -6.05
N TYR A 123 22.87 4.93 -5.25
CA TYR A 123 23.63 6.14 -4.89
C TYR A 123 24.18 6.15 -3.46
N GLY A 124 23.96 5.11 -2.66
CA GLY A 124 24.40 5.07 -1.27
C GLY A 124 24.32 3.67 -0.66
N GLU A 125 24.89 3.52 0.54
CA GLU A 125 25.06 2.28 1.30
C GLU A 125 23.77 1.42 1.43
N ILE A 126 23.50 0.53 0.46
CA ILE A 126 22.52 -0.58 0.63
C ILE A 126 23.01 -1.57 1.71
N SER A 127 24.23 -1.41 2.25
CA SER A 127 24.88 -2.39 3.12
C SER A 127 24.08 -2.74 4.38
N THR A 128 23.26 -1.82 4.89
CA THR A 128 22.54 -1.98 6.16
C THR A 128 21.17 -2.67 6.04
N TYR A 129 20.58 -2.75 4.85
CA TYR A 129 19.22 -3.26 4.66
C TYR A 129 19.16 -4.36 3.59
N ARG A 130 19.86 -5.45 3.87
CA ARG A 130 19.95 -6.62 2.98
C ARG A 130 19.07 -7.76 3.47
N ALA A 131 18.51 -8.52 2.54
CA ALA A 131 17.72 -9.70 2.89
C ALA A 131 18.51 -10.71 3.76
N LYS A 132 19.84 -10.80 3.58
CA LYS A 132 20.72 -11.66 4.40
C LYS A 132 20.68 -11.35 5.90
N CYS A 133 20.30 -10.14 6.31
CA CYS A 133 20.17 -9.80 7.74
C CYS A 133 19.11 -10.69 8.43
N TRP A 134 18.15 -11.21 7.68
CA TRP A 134 17.10 -12.12 8.16
C TRP A 134 17.59 -13.56 8.40
N LEU A 135 18.81 -13.92 8.02
CA LEU A 135 19.38 -15.24 8.30
C LEU A 135 19.37 -15.56 9.81
N ARG A 136 19.67 -14.55 10.64
CA ARG A 136 19.59 -14.69 12.10
C ARG A 136 18.16 -14.93 12.60
N CYS A 137 17.16 -14.34 11.95
CA CYS A 137 15.77 -14.60 12.30
C CYS A 137 15.39 -16.05 12.02
N VAL A 138 15.75 -16.56 10.83
CA VAL A 138 15.55 -17.97 10.47
C VAL A 138 16.18 -18.88 11.53
N GLN A 139 17.39 -18.55 11.98
CA GLN A 139 18.10 -19.30 13.01
C GLN A 139 17.42 -19.35 14.40
N LEU A 140 16.42 -18.52 14.66
CA LEU A 140 15.72 -18.49 15.94
C LEU A 140 14.22 -18.85 15.82
N LEU A 141 13.74 -19.21 14.62
CA LEU A 141 12.38 -19.70 14.44
C LEU A 141 12.20 -21.05 15.18
N PRO A 142 11.07 -21.30 15.85
CA PRO A 142 10.91 -22.55 16.61
C PRO A 142 10.76 -23.75 15.68
N GLU A 143 11.11 -24.93 16.19
CA GLU A 143 11.01 -26.19 15.44
C GLU A 143 9.56 -26.62 15.16
N THR A 144 8.59 -26.07 15.89
CA THR A 144 7.16 -26.39 15.76
C THR A 144 6.48 -25.76 14.54
N VAL A 145 7.20 -24.95 13.76
CA VAL A 145 6.66 -24.29 12.56
C VAL A 145 6.36 -25.33 11.49
N LYS A 146 5.19 -25.22 10.87
CA LYS A 146 4.78 -26.06 9.73
C LYS A 146 4.71 -25.28 8.42
N HIS A 147 4.61 -23.96 8.47
CA HIS A 147 4.52 -23.12 7.30
C HIS A 147 5.31 -21.82 7.48
N ILE A 148 6.25 -21.57 6.59
CA ILE A 148 7.08 -20.36 6.52
C ILE A 148 6.81 -19.69 5.18
N SER A 149 6.34 -18.45 5.23
CA SER A 149 6.22 -17.60 4.05
C SER A 149 7.21 -16.44 4.13
N LEU A 150 7.99 -16.25 3.07
CA LEU A 150 8.92 -15.13 2.94
C LEU A 150 8.27 -14.07 2.06
N ASP A 151 7.80 -12.98 2.65
CA ASP A 151 7.20 -11.87 1.90
C ASP A 151 8.32 -10.97 1.38
N ILE A 152 8.53 -11.07 0.06
CA ILE A 152 9.61 -10.41 -0.66
C ILE A 152 9.14 -9.14 -1.38
N THR A 153 7.97 -8.59 -1.00
CA THR A 153 7.47 -7.31 -1.54
C THR A 153 8.49 -6.21 -1.29
N PRO A 154 9.14 -5.62 -2.30
CA PRO A 154 10.16 -4.59 -2.12
C PRO A 154 9.47 -3.24 -1.85
N ALA A 155 8.81 -3.10 -0.71
CA ALA A 155 8.12 -1.87 -0.29
C ALA A 155 8.08 -1.70 1.24
N PRO A 156 8.13 -0.45 1.75
CA PRO A 156 7.91 -0.15 3.17
C PRO A 156 6.49 -0.48 3.64
N THR A 157 6.34 -0.65 4.96
CA THR A 157 5.04 -0.69 5.67
C THR A 157 4.09 0.41 5.25
N GLN A 158 4.57 1.65 5.15
CA GLN A 158 3.74 2.83 4.86
C GLN A 158 3.04 2.70 3.50
N LYS A 159 3.71 2.06 2.52
CA LYS A 159 3.16 1.80 1.20
C LYS A 159 2.31 0.53 1.17
N ASN A 160 2.64 -0.48 1.98
CA ASN A 160 1.82 -1.68 2.14
C ASN A 160 0.48 -1.43 2.88
N ALA A 161 0.45 -0.50 3.83
CA ALA A 161 -0.74 -0.15 4.61
C ALA A 161 -1.70 0.78 3.87
N GLY A 162 -1.19 1.59 2.94
CA GLY A 162 -1.93 2.66 2.26
C GLY A 162 -2.81 2.22 1.07
N HIS A 163 -3.36 1.00 1.10
CA HIS A 163 -4.14 0.40 0.01
C HIS A 163 -3.30 0.07 -1.24
N THR A 164 -3.79 -0.83 -2.10
CA THR A 164 -3.15 -1.22 -3.39
C THR A 164 -2.78 -0.04 -4.28
N ILE A 165 -3.39 1.11 -4.00
CA ILE A 165 -3.26 2.35 -4.73
C ILE A 165 -1.85 2.95 -4.63
N LEU A 166 -1.24 2.88 -3.44
CA LEU A 166 0.12 3.39 -3.23
C LEU A 166 1.19 2.35 -3.57
N LEU A 167 0.88 1.08 -3.33
CA LEU A 167 1.82 -0.01 -3.47
C LEU A 167 2.12 -0.34 -4.94
N ASP A 168 1.09 -0.47 -5.78
CA ASP A 168 1.27 -0.98 -7.15
C ASP A 168 2.12 -0.05 -8.05
N PRO A 169 1.97 1.30 -8.01
CA PRO A 169 2.87 2.21 -8.73
C PRO A 169 4.31 2.13 -8.24
N PHE A 170 4.51 2.03 -6.93
CA PHE A 170 5.84 1.94 -6.31
C PHE A 170 6.58 0.69 -6.80
N LEU A 171 5.90 -0.46 -6.77
CA LEU A 171 6.45 -1.75 -7.23
C LEU A 171 6.71 -1.81 -8.74
N ARG A 172 6.06 -0.94 -9.53
CA ARG A 172 6.30 -0.79 -10.97
C ARG A 172 7.44 0.16 -11.29
N ASP A 173 7.94 0.94 -10.33
CA ASP A 173 9.09 1.83 -10.53
C ASP A 173 10.32 0.98 -10.90
N LYS A 174 11.03 1.39 -11.97
CA LYS A 174 12.24 0.70 -12.44
C LYS A 174 13.31 0.63 -11.34
N ARG A 175 13.32 1.60 -10.43
CA ARG A 175 14.26 1.67 -9.31
C ARG A 175 13.94 0.62 -8.24
N ALA A 176 12.67 0.42 -7.91
CA ALA A 176 12.24 -0.66 -7.01
C ALA A 176 12.55 -2.04 -7.61
N LEU A 177 12.32 -2.24 -8.91
CA LEU A 177 12.72 -3.46 -9.62
C LEU A 177 14.24 -3.67 -9.54
N ARG A 178 15.03 -2.62 -9.80
CA ARG A 178 16.49 -2.69 -9.72
C ARG A 178 16.97 -3.04 -8.31
N PHE A 179 16.40 -2.40 -7.29
CA PHE A 179 16.66 -2.77 -5.89
C PHE A 179 16.40 -4.25 -5.66
N PHE A 180 15.25 -4.75 -6.10
CA PHE A 180 14.89 -6.16 -5.95
C PHE A 180 15.87 -7.10 -6.67
N THR A 181 16.34 -6.74 -7.88
CA THR A 181 17.40 -7.47 -8.58
C THR A 181 18.72 -7.51 -7.80
N LEU A 182 19.08 -6.42 -7.11
CA LEU A 182 20.29 -6.39 -6.26
C LEU A 182 20.18 -7.26 -5.00
N GLN A 183 18.98 -7.74 -4.68
CA GLN A 183 18.73 -8.60 -3.52
C GLN A 183 18.66 -10.09 -3.87
N VAL A 184 18.83 -10.50 -5.12
CA VAL A 184 18.70 -11.90 -5.56
C VAL A 184 19.56 -12.83 -4.72
N ASP A 185 20.88 -12.59 -4.67
CA ASP A 185 21.81 -13.47 -3.94
C ASP A 185 21.48 -13.54 -2.45
N ASP A 186 21.14 -12.40 -1.85
CA ASP A 186 20.80 -12.30 -0.43
C ASP A 186 19.45 -13.02 -0.12
N LEU A 187 18.48 -12.97 -1.04
CA LEU A 187 17.20 -13.68 -0.93
C LEU A 187 17.36 -15.18 -1.17
N SER A 188 18.15 -15.59 -2.16
CA SER A 188 18.47 -17.00 -2.40
C SER A 188 19.14 -17.62 -1.18
N ALA A 189 20.16 -16.95 -0.62
CA ALA A 189 20.83 -17.41 0.59
C ALA A 189 19.85 -17.57 1.77
N LEU A 190 18.89 -16.64 1.91
CA LEU A 190 17.85 -16.72 2.93
C LEU A 190 16.90 -17.91 2.71
N VAL A 191 16.46 -18.14 1.48
CA VAL A 191 15.61 -19.29 1.12
C VAL A 191 16.34 -20.59 1.40
N ILE A 192 17.57 -20.73 0.93
CA ILE A 192 18.42 -21.92 1.13
C ILE A 192 18.59 -22.19 2.63
N ALA A 193 18.97 -21.17 3.41
CA ALA A 193 19.13 -21.32 4.86
C ALA A 193 17.83 -21.74 5.57
N THR A 194 16.67 -21.27 5.08
CA THR A 194 15.36 -21.65 5.62
C THR A 194 15.08 -23.13 5.34
N ILE A 195 15.31 -23.58 4.10
CA ILE A 195 15.12 -24.99 3.70
C ILE A 195 16.07 -25.91 4.48
N THR A 196 17.35 -25.54 4.57
CA THR A 196 18.36 -26.35 5.29
C THR A 196 18.02 -26.51 6.77
N ARG A 197 17.45 -25.46 7.40
CA ARG A 197 17.05 -25.51 8.80
C ARG A 197 15.81 -26.38 9.03
N PHE A 198 14.83 -26.30 8.13
CA PHE A 198 13.54 -26.96 8.28
C PHE A 198 13.40 -28.07 7.22
N PRO A 199 13.96 -29.27 7.49
CA PRO A 199 13.84 -30.41 6.57
C PRO A 199 12.39 -30.91 6.48
N ALA A 200 12.17 -31.92 5.62
CA ALA A 200 10.87 -32.44 5.19
C ALA A 200 9.71 -32.31 6.21
N GLY A 201 8.61 -31.69 5.77
CA GLY A 201 7.38 -31.53 6.56
C GLY A 201 6.96 -30.07 6.80
N VAL A 202 7.85 -29.11 6.53
CA VAL A 202 7.56 -27.67 6.58
C VAL A 202 7.34 -27.13 5.17
N THR A 203 6.21 -26.44 4.96
CA THR A 203 5.94 -25.72 3.72
C THR A 203 6.70 -24.40 3.72
N ILE A 204 7.58 -24.20 2.73
CA ILE A 204 8.36 -22.96 2.57
C ILE A 204 8.00 -22.33 1.23
N GLU A 205 7.53 -21.10 1.26
CA GLU A 205 7.03 -20.40 0.07
C GLU A 205 7.49 -18.95 0.00
N LEU A 206 7.69 -18.45 -1.21
CA LEU A 206 7.83 -17.02 -1.46
C LEU A 206 6.43 -16.41 -1.62
N THR A 207 6.21 -15.24 -1.04
CA THR A 207 4.93 -14.53 -1.14
C THR A 207 5.14 -13.03 -1.27
N GLY A 208 4.04 -12.28 -1.29
CA GLY A 208 4.04 -10.83 -1.41
C GLY A 208 3.33 -10.35 -2.67
N ARG A 209 3.55 -9.08 -3.00
CA ARG A 209 2.97 -8.42 -4.16
C ARG A 209 4.09 -7.91 -5.04
N LEU A 210 4.15 -8.33 -6.29
CA LEU A 210 5.27 -8.02 -7.20
C LEU A 210 4.77 -7.61 -8.57
N SER A 211 5.49 -6.71 -9.24
CA SER A 211 5.29 -6.46 -10.66
C SER A 211 5.59 -7.72 -11.48
N THR A 212 4.83 -7.99 -12.55
CA THR A 212 5.16 -9.10 -13.47
C THR A 212 6.57 -8.98 -14.07
N LYS A 213 7.14 -7.77 -14.11
CA LYS A 213 8.53 -7.55 -14.53
C LYS A 213 9.56 -8.16 -13.58
N SER A 214 9.18 -8.46 -12.34
CA SER A 214 10.02 -9.09 -11.34
C SER A 214 10.02 -10.63 -11.44
N GLU A 215 9.23 -11.23 -12.33
CA GLU A 215 9.15 -12.68 -12.49
C GLU A 215 10.52 -13.35 -12.75
N PRO A 216 11.40 -12.82 -13.63
CA PRO A 216 12.72 -13.42 -13.84
C PRO A 216 13.58 -13.43 -12.56
N VAL A 217 13.42 -12.41 -11.71
CA VAL A 217 14.13 -12.29 -10.43
C VAL A 217 13.69 -13.40 -9.48
N VAL A 218 12.37 -13.61 -9.36
CA VAL A 218 11.81 -14.69 -8.52
C VAL A 218 12.21 -16.06 -9.04
N ARG A 219 12.17 -16.26 -10.37
CA ARG A 219 12.62 -17.51 -10.99
C ARG A 219 14.08 -17.80 -10.67
N SER A 220 14.95 -16.80 -10.78
CA SER A 220 16.37 -16.94 -10.40
C SER A 220 16.56 -17.38 -8.94
N ILE A 221 15.75 -16.86 -8.01
CA ILE A 221 15.80 -17.25 -6.59
C ILE A 221 15.35 -18.70 -6.41
N CYS A 222 14.25 -19.08 -7.06
CA CYS A 222 13.71 -20.45 -7.01
C CYS A 222 14.66 -21.47 -7.63
N ASP A 223 15.23 -21.16 -8.79
CA ASP A 223 16.17 -22.03 -9.50
C ASP A 223 17.44 -22.24 -8.66
N ASP A 224 17.98 -21.17 -8.08
CA ASP A 224 19.17 -21.24 -7.22
C ASP A 224 18.91 -22.08 -5.95
N ALA A 225 17.76 -21.89 -5.31
CA ALA A 225 17.34 -22.70 -4.16
C ALA A 225 17.21 -24.18 -4.54
N PHE A 226 16.62 -24.50 -5.71
CA PHE A 226 16.50 -25.86 -6.19
C PHE A 226 17.87 -26.50 -6.48
N HIS A 227 18.78 -25.77 -7.13
CA HIS A 227 20.14 -26.25 -7.41
C HIS A 227 20.92 -26.59 -6.14
N HIS A 228 20.73 -25.84 -5.05
CA HIS A 228 21.46 -26.05 -3.79
C HIS A 228 20.83 -27.07 -2.85
N THR A 229 19.49 -27.21 -2.87
CA THR A 229 18.76 -28.00 -1.87
C THR A 229 18.02 -29.20 -2.45
N GLY A 230 17.84 -29.26 -3.77
CA GLY A 230 17.00 -30.24 -4.45
C GLY A 230 15.50 -30.07 -4.21
N LEU A 231 15.08 -29.02 -3.48
CA LEU A 231 13.69 -28.76 -3.12
C LEU A 231 13.14 -27.57 -3.90
N THR A 232 11.91 -27.72 -4.39
CA THR A 232 11.23 -26.67 -5.15
C THR A 232 10.56 -25.68 -4.21
N VAL A 233 10.86 -24.40 -4.38
CA VAL A 233 10.14 -23.29 -3.75
C VAL A 233 9.30 -22.59 -4.81
N SER A 234 8.04 -22.29 -4.48
CA SER A 234 7.14 -21.56 -5.37
C SER A 234 6.81 -20.18 -4.84
N PHE A 235 6.42 -19.29 -5.75
CA PHE A 235 5.84 -18.00 -5.41
C PHE A 235 4.31 -18.09 -5.43
N VAL A 236 3.69 -17.93 -4.28
CA VAL A 236 2.22 -17.97 -4.10
C VAL A 236 1.61 -16.58 -3.92
N GLY A 237 2.40 -15.53 -4.17
CA GLY A 237 1.97 -14.15 -4.03
C GLY A 237 1.13 -13.64 -5.21
N THR A 238 0.89 -12.32 -5.21
CA THR A 238 0.11 -11.65 -6.25
C THR A 238 1.01 -10.95 -7.26
N TRP A 239 0.81 -11.25 -8.54
CA TRP A 239 1.43 -10.53 -9.64
C TRP A 239 0.61 -9.31 -10.04
N ILE A 240 1.26 -8.16 -10.10
CA ILE A 240 0.71 -6.91 -10.60
C ILE A 240 1.00 -6.86 -12.11
N PRO A 241 -0.02 -7.03 -12.97
CA PRO A 241 0.18 -7.06 -14.41
C PRO A 241 0.80 -5.75 -14.89
N ALA A 242 1.69 -5.82 -15.88
CA ALA A 242 2.31 -4.63 -16.47
C ALA A 242 1.28 -3.65 -17.09
N THR A 243 0.09 -4.15 -17.43
CA THR A 243 -0.96 -3.46 -18.19
C THR A 243 -2.24 -3.14 -17.38
N GLY A 244 -2.29 -3.38 -16.06
CA GLY A 244 -3.49 -3.12 -15.24
C GLY A 244 -3.60 -1.68 -14.66
N GLU A 245 -4.38 -0.83 -15.34
CA GLU A 245 -5.45 0.11 -14.90
C GLU A 245 -5.51 0.47 -13.39
N ASN A 246 -5.43 1.74 -12.90
CA ASN A 246 -6.32 2.90 -13.07
C ASN A 246 -5.58 4.26 -12.94
N TRP A 247 -4.26 4.27 -12.82
CA TRP A 247 -3.48 5.50 -12.58
C TRP A 247 -3.58 6.50 -13.74
N TRP A 248 -3.59 5.98 -14.96
CA TRP A 248 -3.70 6.78 -16.18
C TRP A 248 -5.07 7.44 -16.31
N THR A 249 -6.11 6.83 -15.73
CA THR A 249 -7.46 7.37 -15.71
C THR A 249 -7.74 8.24 -14.49
N LEU A 250 -6.84 8.36 -13.49
CA LEU A 250 -7.08 9.22 -12.32
C LEU A 250 -7.24 10.70 -12.67
N LEU A 251 -6.37 11.21 -13.55
CA LEU A 251 -6.47 12.58 -14.05
C LEU A 251 -7.74 12.77 -14.90
N GLU A 252 -8.10 11.76 -15.70
CA GLU A 252 -9.32 11.76 -16.52
C GLU A 252 -10.59 11.70 -15.65
N ASN A 253 -10.56 10.92 -14.56
CA ASN A 253 -11.63 10.82 -13.59
C ASN A 253 -11.75 12.11 -12.77
N ALA A 254 -10.64 12.72 -12.36
CA ALA A 254 -10.62 14.03 -11.71
C ALA A 254 -11.14 15.14 -12.63
N ALA A 255 -10.76 15.12 -13.91
CA ALA A 255 -11.36 15.98 -14.92
C ALA A 255 -12.87 15.71 -15.07
N ALA A 256 -13.29 14.44 -15.02
CA ALA A 256 -14.69 14.07 -15.10
C ALA A 256 -15.51 14.53 -13.87
N THR A 257 -14.93 14.60 -12.66
CA THR A 257 -15.62 15.12 -11.47
C THR A 257 -15.78 16.64 -11.49
N LEU A 258 -14.86 17.36 -12.13
CA LEU A 258 -14.95 18.81 -12.32
C LEU A 258 -15.93 19.21 -13.42
N THR A 259 -16.42 18.26 -14.22
CA THR A 259 -17.35 18.53 -15.32
C THR A 259 -18.72 17.93 -15.06
N PRO A 260 -19.81 18.61 -15.45
CA PRO A 260 -21.15 18.04 -15.33
C PRO A 260 -21.22 16.73 -16.12
N SER A 261 -22.02 15.79 -15.64
CA SER A 261 -22.22 14.51 -16.30
C SER A 261 -22.67 14.70 -17.77
N PRO A 262 -22.42 13.73 -18.68
CA PRO A 262 -22.84 13.84 -20.09
C PRO A 262 -24.33 14.17 -20.26
N LYS A 263 -25.18 13.68 -19.34
CA LYS A 263 -26.62 13.96 -19.32
C LYS A 263 -26.90 15.41 -18.94
N GLN A 264 -26.24 15.94 -17.92
CA GLN A 264 -26.35 17.34 -17.51
C GLN A 264 -25.77 18.30 -18.56
N ALA A 265 -24.65 17.97 -19.19
CA ALA A 265 -24.07 18.75 -20.27
C ALA A 265 -25.01 18.86 -21.48
N ARG A 266 -25.66 17.75 -21.88
CA ARG A 266 -26.67 17.75 -22.95
C ARG A 266 -27.92 18.56 -22.60
N ALA A 267 -28.38 18.49 -21.35
CA ALA A 267 -29.51 19.30 -20.88
C ALA A 267 -29.17 20.79 -20.85
N ALA A 268 -27.97 21.15 -20.39
CA ALA A 268 -27.49 22.52 -20.34
C ALA A 268 -27.26 23.12 -21.75
N ALA A 269 -26.76 22.31 -22.68
CA ALA A 269 -26.63 22.71 -24.09
C ALA A 269 -27.99 22.96 -24.76
N ARG A 270 -29.02 22.15 -24.46
CA ARG A 270 -30.40 22.39 -24.93
C ARG A 270 -31.01 23.69 -24.37
N ASN A 271 -30.54 24.13 -23.20
CA ASN A 271 -30.99 25.36 -22.55
C ASN A 271 -30.10 26.58 -22.86
N GLY A 272 -29.16 26.47 -23.81
CA GLY A 272 -28.27 27.57 -24.19
C GLY A 272 -27.20 27.95 -23.16
N THR A 273 -27.02 27.14 -22.11
CA THR A 273 -26.02 27.37 -21.06
C THR A 273 -24.90 26.34 -21.18
N ALA A 274 -23.93 26.55 -22.06
CA ALA A 274 -22.75 25.69 -22.12
C ALA A 274 -21.97 25.78 -20.79
N HIS A 275 -21.76 24.63 -20.12
CA HIS A 275 -21.02 24.61 -18.87
C HIS A 275 -19.53 24.86 -19.16
N ARG A 276 -18.98 25.96 -18.63
CA ARG A 276 -17.62 26.45 -18.92
C ARG A 276 -16.52 25.38 -18.83
N LEU A 277 -16.62 24.48 -17.85
CA LEU A 277 -15.60 23.45 -17.62
C LEU A 277 -15.70 22.23 -18.55
N SER A 278 -16.75 22.11 -19.38
CA SER A 278 -17.01 20.92 -20.22
C SER A 278 -15.86 20.59 -21.19
N ALA A 279 -15.11 21.61 -21.62
CA ALA A 279 -13.92 21.49 -22.48
C ALA A 279 -12.80 20.64 -21.87
N LEU A 280 -12.80 20.42 -20.55
CA LEU A 280 -11.81 19.59 -19.87
C LEU A 280 -11.88 18.11 -20.30
N ARG A 281 -13.05 17.63 -20.76
CA ARG A 281 -13.24 16.25 -21.23
C ARG A 281 -12.54 15.98 -22.56
N SER A 282 -12.30 17.02 -23.36
CA SER A 282 -11.61 16.93 -24.65
C SER A 282 -10.10 17.11 -24.56
N VAL A 283 -9.56 17.38 -23.37
CA VAL A 283 -8.11 17.55 -23.20
C VAL A 283 -7.41 16.20 -23.34
N ALA A 284 -6.48 16.12 -24.29
CA ALA A 284 -5.62 14.96 -24.46
C ALA A 284 -4.45 15.04 -23.47
N TRP A 285 -4.62 14.45 -22.29
CA TRP A 285 -3.59 14.42 -21.25
C TRP A 285 -2.36 13.64 -21.73
N CYS A 286 -1.17 14.23 -21.62
CA CYS A 286 0.07 13.54 -21.96
C CYS A 286 0.45 12.52 -20.86
N LYS A 287 1.41 11.65 -21.18
CA LYS A 287 1.90 10.64 -20.24
C LYS A 287 2.53 11.29 -19.01
N GLU A 288 3.21 12.42 -19.20
CA GLU A 288 3.91 13.16 -18.16
C GLU A 288 2.94 13.78 -17.15
N SER A 289 1.83 14.36 -17.59
CA SER A 289 0.80 14.92 -16.71
C SER A 289 0.07 13.85 -15.92
N ARG A 290 -0.33 12.74 -16.57
CA ARG A 290 -0.93 11.60 -15.88
C ARG A 290 0.00 11.04 -14.80
N TRP A 291 1.30 10.97 -15.11
CA TRP A 291 2.31 10.50 -14.16
C TRP A 291 2.55 11.48 -13.01
N ALA A 292 2.63 12.78 -13.30
CA ALA A 292 2.76 13.80 -12.27
C ALA A 292 1.53 13.82 -11.35
N TRP A 293 0.32 13.64 -11.90
CA TRP A 293 -0.92 13.57 -11.13
C TRP A 293 -0.90 12.38 -10.16
N ALA A 294 -0.56 11.21 -10.68
CA ALA A 294 -0.43 10.00 -9.88
C ALA A 294 0.56 10.17 -8.73
N LYS A 295 1.69 10.88 -8.96
CA LYS A 295 2.68 11.17 -7.90
C LYS A 295 2.15 12.07 -6.79
N VAL A 296 1.42 13.13 -7.13
CA VAL A 296 0.87 14.05 -6.13
C VAL A 296 -0.27 13.39 -5.35
N ALA A 297 -1.17 12.68 -6.04
CA ALA A 297 -2.19 11.87 -5.38
C ALA A 297 -1.57 10.81 -4.46
N PHE A 298 -0.43 10.24 -4.85
CA PHE A 298 0.35 9.27 -4.06
C PHE A 298 1.01 9.86 -2.80
N ASP A 299 1.24 11.18 -2.76
CA ASP A 299 1.81 11.88 -1.60
C ASP A 299 0.72 12.30 -0.59
N GLY A 300 -0.52 11.84 -0.80
CA GLY A 300 -1.67 12.18 0.06
C GLY A 300 -2.32 13.53 -0.28
N ASP A 301 -1.89 14.16 -1.37
CA ASP A 301 -2.27 15.53 -1.72
C ASP A 301 -3.21 15.60 -2.93
N GLY A 302 -4.11 14.62 -3.03
CA GLY A 302 -5.08 14.52 -4.13
C GLY A 302 -6.08 15.68 -4.15
N ASP A 303 -6.54 16.13 -2.99
CA ASP A 303 -7.48 17.26 -2.87
C ASP A 303 -6.81 18.58 -3.29
N GLY A 304 -5.54 18.76 -2.91
CA GLY A 304 -4.72 19.88 -3.38
C GLY A 304 -4.50 19.86 -4.89
N ALA A 305 -4.17 18.69 -5.45
CA ALA A 305 -4.06 18.51 -6.90
C ALA A 305 -5.38 18.82 -7.64
N LEU A 306 -6.53 18.44 -7.06
CA LEU A 306 -7.84 18.71 -7.62
C LEU A 306 -8.20 20.21 -7.57
N ALA A 307 -7.86 20.89 -6.47
CA ALA A 307 -8.01 22.34 -6.36
C ALA A 307 -7.14 23.06 -7.41
N ASP A 308 -5.90 22.62 -7.59
CA ASP A 308 -4.99 23.17 -8.60
C ASP A 308 -5.55 22.97 -10.02
N LEU A 309 -6.01 21.76 -10.35
CA LEU A 309 -6.63 21.47 -11.64
C LEU A 309 -7.85 22.36 -11.87
N ARG A 310 -8.72 22.54 -10.86
CA ARG A 310 -9.86 23.45 -10.96
C ARG A 310 -9.41 24.89 -11.24
N ALA A 311 -8.46 25.41 -10.48
CA ALA A 311 -7.98 26.79 -10.64
C ALA A 311 -7.36 27.03 -12.03
N LEU A 312 -6.54 26.08 -12.50
CA LEU A 312 -5.92 26.12 -13.83
C LEU A 312 -6.96 26.10 -14.95
N VAL A 313 -7.98 25.26 -14.83
CA VAL A 313 -9.04 25.14 -15.84
C VAL A 313 -9.96 26.36 -15.83
N GLU A 314 -10.33 26.87 -14.64
CA GLU A 314 -11.08 28.12 -14.51
C GLU A 314 -10.34 29.30 -15.12
N PHE A 315 -9.02 29.35 -14.95
CA PHE A 315 -8.19 30.35 -15.62
C PHE A 315 -8.13 30.12 -17.13
N TRP A 316 -7.94 28.89 -17.59
CA TRP A 316 -7.89 28.54 -19.01
C TRP A 316 -9.14 29.03 -19.76
N VAL A 317 -10.34 28.80 -19.21
CA VAL A 317 -11.62 29.18 -19.83
C VAL A 317 -11.99 30.65 -19.63
N ASP A 318 -11.35 31.37 -18.69
CA ASP A 318 -11.66 32.77 -18.41
C ASP A 318 -10.99 33.73 -19.41
N GLY A 319 -11.72 34.19 -20.43
CA GLY A 319 -11.20 35.11 -21.45
C GLY A 319 -10.72 36.48 -20.93
N ARG A 320 -10.95 36.85 -19.67
CA ARG A 320 -10.59 38.17 -19.13
C ARG A 320 -9.21 38.18 -18.44
N ARG A 321 -8.83 37.09 -17.79
CA ARG A 321 -7.55 36.99 -17.08
C ARG A 321 -6.44 36.54 -18.02
N THR A 322 -5.31 37.24 -17.99
CA THR A 322 -4.11 36.93 -18.81
C THR A 322 -2.99 36.26 -18.01
N ARG A 323 -3.03 36.37 -16.67
CA ARG A 323 -2.05 35.84 -15.73
C ARG A 323 -2.75 35.20 -14.53
N LEU A 324 -2.24 34.07 -14.07
CA LEU A 324 -2.63 33.40 -12.82
C LEU A 324 -1.37 33.11 -12.01
N GLU A 325 -1.38 33.49 -10.74
CA GLU A 325 -0.34 33.11 -9.78
C GLU A 325 -0.90 32.00 -8.90
N MET A 326 -0.25 30.83 -8.92
CA MET A 326 -0.59 29.72 -8.04
C MET A 326 -0.02 29.98 -6.65
N GLU A 327 -0.61 29.35 -5.63
CA GLU A 327 -0.04 29.33 -4.29
C GLU A 327 1.33 28.61 -4.28
N PRO A 328 2.28 29.02 -3.43
CA PRO A 328 3.52 28.27 -3.21
C PRO A 328 3.20 26.88 -2.65
N VAL A 329 3.66 25.85 -3.35
CA VAL A 329 3.42 24.44 -3.00
C VAL A 329 4.70 23.62 -3.17
N GLU A 330 4.71 22.39 -2.64
CA GLU A 330 5.88 21.50 -2.71
C GLU A 330 6.32 21.21 -4.16
N PRO A 331 7.61 20.85 -4.39
CA PRO A 331 8.16 20.64 -5.73
C PRO A 331 7.36 19.66 -6.61
N LEU A 332 6.80 18.60 -6.02
CA LEU A 332 5.96 17.63 -6.74
C LEU A 332 4.67 18.26 -7.26
N ARG A 333 3.98 19.07 -6.45
CA ARG A 333 2.74 19.74 -6.83
C ARG A 333 3.01 20.84 -7.88
N ARG A 334 4.12 21.58 -7.77
CA ARG A 334 4.55 22.53 -8.82
C ARG A 334 4.87 21.84 -10.15
N ALA A 335 5.55 20.69 -10.10
CA ALA A 335 5.82 19.91 -11.30
C ALA A 335 4.53 19.45 -11.98
N LEU A 336 3.52 19.04 -11.21
CA LEU A 336 2.18 18.74 -11.73
C LEU A 336 1.54 19.95 -12.41
N GLN A 337 1.51 21.11 -11.74
CA GLN A 337 0.94 22.34 -12.28
C GLN A 337 1.54 22.68 -13.66
N HIS A 338 2.88 22.64 -13.80
CA HIS A 338 3.55 22.88 -15.09
C HIS A 338 3.13 21.89 -16.19
N LYS A 339 2.95 20.60 -15.86
CA LYS A 339 2.56 19.58 -16.85
C LYS A 339 1.11 19.75 -17.30
N ILE A 340 0.18 19.99 -16.36
CA ILE A 340 -1.22 20.31 -16.67
C ILE A 340 -1.31 21.56 -17.54
N VAL A 341 -0.58 22.63 -17.20
CA VAL A 341 -0.52 23.86 -17.99
C VAL A 341 -0.08 23.59 -19.44
N GLY A 342 0.91 22.72 -19.63
CA GLY A 342 1.38 22.30 -20.94
C GLY A 342 0.30 21.61 -21.77
N ASP A 343 -0.46 20.68 -21.17
CA ASP A 343 -1.57 19.99 -21.84
C ASP A 343 -2.73 20.93 -22.18
N LEU A 344 -2.96 21.96 -21.35
CA LEU A 344 -3.91 23.05 -21.62
C LEU A 344 -3.39 24.10 -22.61
N ARG A 345 -2.18 23.90 -23.17
CA ARG A 345 -1.53 24.79 -24.14
C ARG A 345 -1.29 26.21 -23.63
N MET A 346 -1.12 26.37 -22.33
CA MET A 346 -0.75 27.63 -21.69
C MET A 346 0.76 27.66 -21.40
N GLU A 347 1.28 28.82 -21.01
CA GLU A 347 2.68 28.98 -20.59
C GLU A 347 2.78 28.99 -19.07
N SER A 348 3.84 28.41 -18.53
CA SER A 348 4.14 28.50 -17.10
C SER A 348 5.62 28.71 -16.83
N GLU A 349 5.90 29.45 -15.77
CA GLU A 349 7.24 29.68 -15.24
C GLU A 349 7.21 29.57 -13.71
N GLY A 350 8.37 29.27 -13.11
CA GLY A 350 8.51 29.24 -11.66
C GLY A 350 9.06 30.58 -11.17
N GLU A 351 8.31 31.30 -10.34
CA GLU A 351 8.75 32.53 -9.69
C GLU A 351 9.01 32.29 -8.19
N GLY A 352 9.93 33.05 -7.59
CA GLY A 352 10.28 32.98 -6.16
C GLY A 352 11.34 31.93 -5.78
N GLU A 353 11.83 32.02 -4.54
CA GLU A 353 12.90 31.16 -4.01
C GLU A 353 12.44 30.32 -2.81
N GLY A 354 13.06 29.16 -2.63
CA GLY A 354 12.83 28.27 -1.49
C GLY A 354 11.35 27.88 -1.30
N LYS A 355 10.84 28.15 -0.10
CA LYS A 355 9.44 27.86 0.30
C LYS A 355 8.42 28.80 -0.34
N ALA A 356 8.84 29.97 -0.82
CA ALA A 356 7.97 30.94 -1.49
C ALA A 356 7.85 30.68 -3.01
N ARG A 357 8.55 29.65 -3.52
CA ARG A 357 8.54 29.34 -4.96
C ARG A 357 7.17 28.84 -5.40
N ARG A 358 6.63 29.45 -6.45
CA ARG A 358 5.28 29.21 -6.99
C ARG A 358 5.30 29.12 -8.51
N VAL A 359 4.19 28.65 -9.09
CA VAL A 359 4.01 28.61 -10.54
C VAL A 359 3.17 29.80 -10.99
N VAL A 360 3.66 30.54 -11.98
CA VAL A 360 2.91 31.61 -12.65
C VAL A 360 2.54 31.12 -14.04
N VAL A 361 1.26 31.27 -14.39
CA VAL A 361 0.68 30.79 -15.64
C VAL A 361 0.23 31.98 -16.47
N ARG A 362 0.56 31.95 -17.77
CA ARG A 362 0.16 32.96 -18.75
C ARG A 362 -0.57 32.29 -19.91
N LYS A 363 -1.57 32.97 -20.45
CA LYS A 363 -2.16 32.57 -21.73
C LYS A 363 -1.22 32.97 -22.84
N ARG A 364 -0.99 32.08 -23.82
CA ARG A 364 -0.26 32.46 -25.04
C ARG A 364 -0.98 33.63 -25.70
N GLY A 365 -0.26 34.72 -25.95
CA GLY A 365 -0.81 35.92 -26.56
C GLY A 365 -1.38 35.65 -27.95
N LYS A 366 -2.62 36.12 -28.17
CA LYS A 366 -3.35 36.25 -29.45
C LYS A 366 -3.12 35.14 -30.49
N GLY A 367 -3.68 33.98 -30.17
CA GLY A 367 -4.29 33.04 -31.11
C GLY A 367 -5.56 32.51 -30.44
N GLY A 368 -6.45 33.44 -30.08
CA GLY A 368 -7.60 33.15 -29.22
C GLY A 368 -8.61 32.28 -29.94
N TRP A 369 -8.82 31.07 -29.43
CA TRP A 369 -9.95 30.25 -29.81
C TRP A 369 -11.22 30.95 -29.33
N PHE A 370 -12.14 31.25 -30.24
CA PHE A 370 -13.51 31.64 -29.88
C PHE A 370 -14.47 30.54 -30.32
N GLU A 371 -15.54 30.37 -29.54
CA GLU A 371 -16.60 29.42 -29.85
C GLU A 371 -17.57 30.06 -30.83
N GLU A 372 -17.48 29.67 -32.11
CA GLU A 372 -18.50 29.95 -33.12
C GLU A 372 -19.29 28.65 -33.35
N GLU A 373 -20.59 28.68 -33.07
CA GLU A 373 -21.51 27.55 -33.31
C GLU A 373 -21.09 26.20 -32.68
N GLY A 374 -20.46 26.24 -31.50
CA GLY A 374 -20.12 25.03 -30.74
C GLY A 374 -18.93 24.23 -31.27
N ARG A 375 -18.06 24.84 -32.10
CA ARG A 375 -16.75 24.28 -32.46
C ARG A 375 -15.64 25.30 -32.21
N TRP A 376 -14.61 24.87 -31.47
CA TRP A 376 -13.38 25.62 -31.30
C TRP A 376 -12.57 25.55 -32.62
N ARG A 377 -12.30 26.69 -33.25
CA ARG A 377 -11.38 26.79 -34.41
C ARG A 377 -10.14 27.61 -34.07
N ASP A 378 -9.01 27.20 -34.64
CA ASP A 378 -7.75 27.96 -34.63
C ASP A 378 -7.92 29.16 -35.55
N VAL A 379 -7.51 30.35 -35.10
CA VAL A 379 -7.35 31.51 -35.97
C VAL A 379 -5.96 31.40 -36.58
N VAL A 380 -5.89 30.94 -37.83
CA VAL A 380 -4.68 31.10 -38.64
C VAL A 380 -4.74 32.51 -39.21
N GLU A 381 -3.91 33.42 -38.70
CA GLU A 381 -3.58 34.65 -39.43
C GLU A 381 -2.62 34.25 -40.55
N ASP A 382 -3.10 34.32 -41.80
CA ASP A 382 -2.24 34.35 -42.97
C ASP A 382 -1.39 35.64 -42.89
N SER A 383 -0.10 35.48 -42.64
CA SER A 383 0.91 36.52 -42.77
C SER A 383 1.55 36.49 -44.16
#